data_AF-A0A6C0BZ94-F1
#
_entry.id   AF-A0A6C0BZ94-F1
#
_cell.length_a   1.000
_cell.length_b   1.000
_cell.length_c   1.000
_cell.angle_alpha   90.00
_cell.angle_beta   90.00
_cell.angle_gamma   90.00
#
_symmetry.space_group_name_H-M   'P 1'
#
loop_
_entity.id
_entity.type
_entity.pdbx_description
1 polymer ?
#
loop_
_entity_poly.entity_id
_entity_poly.type
_entity_poly.pdbx_seq_one_letter_code
_entity_poly.pdbx_strand_id
1 'polypeptide(L)'
;MVVKSVFKKISSFNKYLSGNKFFAGFMFLMLNMGAKYATVDITKSQQQYIKKALFREILIFAIIWSGSRDLFVALSLTVVFMLFTDYLFNDTSSFCIIPRHMRKFEDLIDTDGDGKISEEEIQNAMKVLKRAKEKEQKRQKLRKGETL
;
A
#
# COMPACT_ATOMS: atom_id res chain seq x y z
N MET A 1 9.54 -6.90 -35.55
CA MET A 1 8.21 -7.30 -36.07
C MET A 1 7.22 -7.64 -34.96
N VAL A 2 7.64 -8.39 -33.91
CA VAL A 2 6.80 -8.81 -32.79
C VAL A 2 6.17 -7.65 -32.00
N VAL A 3 6.96 -6.61 -31.65
CA VAL A 3 6.49 -5.46 -30.87
C VAL A 3 5.33 -4.71 -31.55
N LYS A 4 5.40 -4.50 -32.86
CA LYS A 4 4.33 -3.84 -33.63
C LYS A 4 3.04 -4.67 -33.64
N SER A 5 3.14 -6.01 -33.70
CA SER A 5 2.00 -6.92 -33.64
C SER A 5 1.33 -6.90 -32.26
N VAL A 6 2.14 -6.92 -31.19
CA VAL A 6 1.66 -6.81 -29.81
C VAL A 6 0.97 -5.48 -29.57
N PHE A 7 1.59 -4.36 -29.97
CA PHE A 7 0.99 -3.03 -29.84
C PHE A 7 -0.33 -2.90 -30.62
N LYS A 8 -0.41 -3.49 -31.81
CA LYS A 8 -1.65 -3.52 -32.60
C LYS A 8 -2.76 -4.31 -31.89
N LYS A 9 -2.46 -5.49 -31.33
CA LYS A 9 -3.43 -6.27 -30.55
C LYS A 9 -3.91 -5.53 -29.31
N ILE A 10 -3.00 -4.90 -28.57
CA ILE A 10 -3.31 -4.15 -27.35
C ILE A 10 -4.17 -2.92 -27.66
N SER A 11 -3.82 -2.15 -28.70
CA SER A 11 -4.61 -0.97 -29.10
C SER A 11 -6.00 -1.34 -29.60
N SER A 12 -6.15 -2.46 -30.33
CA SER A 12 -7.47 -3.00 -30.70
C SER A 12 -8.29 -3.40 -29.47
N PHE A 13 -7.66 -4.05 -28.49
CA PHE A 13 -8.31 -4.43 -27.23
C PHE A 13 -8.75 -3.19 -26.42
N ASN A 14 -7.91 -2.15 -26.37
CA ASN A 14 -8.24 -0.88 -25.72
C ASN A 14 -9.50 -0.24 -26.34
N LYS A 15 -9.57 -0.18 -27.68
CA LYS A 15 -10.75 0.34 -28.40
C LYS A 15 -12.00 -0.48 -28.10
N TYR A 16 -11.87 -1.80 -28.02
CA TYR A 16 -12.98 -2.68 -27.66
C TYR A 16 -13.49 -2.42 -26.23
N LEU A 17 -12.60 -2.32 -25.25
CA LEU A 17 -12.96 -2.00 -23.86
C LEU A 17 -13.61 -0.64 -23.73
N SER A 18 -13.03 0.38 -24.37
CA SER A 18 -13.47 1.77 -24.30
C SER A 18 -14.90 1.95 -24.83
N GLY A 19 -15.22 1.26 -25.95
CA GLY A 19 -16.57 1.29 -26.54
C GLY A 19 -17.59 0.38 -25.86
N ASN A 20 -17.18 -0.53 -24.98
CA ASN A 20 -18.08 -1.51 -24.39
C ASN A 20 -18.84 -0.93 -23.19
N LYS A 21 -20.16 -0.74 -23.37
CA LYS A 21 -21.08 -0.23 -22.34
C LYS A 21 -21.19 -1.15 -21.11
N PHE A 22 -21.06 -2.47 -21.28
CA PHE A 22 -21.06 -3.41 -20.16
C PHE A 22 -19.81 -3.24 -19.31
N PHE A 23 -18.65 -3.07 -19.95
CA PHE A 23 -17.40 -2.83 -19.23
C PHE A 23 -17.43 -1.48 -18.49
N ALA A 24 -18.00 -0.45 -19.11
CA ALA A 24 -18.30 0.82 -18.46
C ALA A 24 -19.18 0.66 -17.20
N GLY A 25 -20.29 -0.07 -17.34
CA GLY A 25 -21.20 -0.35 -16.23
C GLY A 25 -20.52 -1.14 -15.11
N PHE A 26 -19.70 -2.14 -15.46
CA PHE A 26 -18.91 -2.89 -14.50
C PHE A 26 -17.94 -2.01 -13.70
N MET A 27 -17.28 -1.07 -14.37
CA MET A 27 -16.37 -0.12 -13.71
C MET A 27 -17.14 0.84 -12.77
N PHE A 28 -18.34 1.30 -13.16
CA PHE A 28 -19.21 2.07 -12.26
C PHE A 28 -19.67 1.27 -11.03
N LEU A 29 -19.91 -0.04 -11.17
CA LEU A 29 -20.21 -0.90 -10.03
C LEU A 29 -18.99 -1.05 -9.10
N MET A 30 -17.79 -1.21 -9.66
CA MET A 30 -16.55 -1.25 -8.88
C MET A 30 -16.34 0.04 -8.07
N LEU A 31 -16.65 1.21 -8.64
CA LEU A 31 -16.60 2.48 -7.91
C LEU A 31 -17.58 2.53 -6.74
N ASN A 32 -18.82 2.08 -6.95
CA ASN A 32 -19.82 2.01 -5.88
C ASN A 32 -19.42 1.03 -4.77
N MET A 33 -18.84 -0.12 -5.14
CA MET A 33 -18.25 -1.03 -4.16
C MET A 33 -17.16 -0.31 -3.38
N GLY A 34 -16.24 0.40 -4.04
CA GLY A 34 -15.19 1.16 -3.36
C GLY A 34 -15.68 2.11 -2.27
N ALA A 35 -16.76 2.87 -2.54
CA ALA A 35 -17.37 3.75 -1.54
C ALA A 35 -17.93 3.00 -0.31
N LYS A 36 -18.51 1.81 -0.53
CA LYS A 36 -18.98 0.93 0.54
C LYS A 36 -17.83 0.31 1.34
N TYR A 37 -16.73 -0.08 0.70
CA TYR A 37 -15.55 -0.61 1.39
C TYR A 37 -14.79 0.43 2.21
N ALA A 38 -14.93 1.73 1.88
CA ALA A 38 -14.42 2.83 2.68
C ALA A 38 -15.23 3.09 3.98
N THR A 39 -16.46 2.55 4.07
CA THR A 39 -17.43 2.89 5.13
C THR A 39 -18.07 1.69 5.82
N VAL A 40 -17.88 0.46 5.34
CA VAL A 40 -18.50 -0.76 5.90
C VAL A 40 -17.49 -1.60 6.65
N ASP A 41 -17.87 -1.98 7.88
CA ASP A 41 -17.21 -2.99 8.70
C ASP A 41 -17.29 -4.38 8.07
N ILE A 42 -16.41 -4.62 7.11
CA ILE A 42 -16.19 -5.94 6.52
C ILE A 42 -15.86 -6.92 7.66
N THR A 43 -16.49 -8.09 7.68
CA THR A 43 -16.24 -9.11 8.72
C THR A 43 -14.75 -9.48 8.75
N LYS A 44 -14.20 -9.78 9.94
CA LYS A 44 -12.74 -10.05 10.13
C LYS A 44 -12.15 -11.04 9.11
N SER A 45 -12.90 -12.05 8.69
CA SER A 45 -12.49 -13.04 7.68
C SER A 45 -12.44 -12.48 6.26
N GLN A 46 -13.41 -11.65 5.87
CA GLN A 46 -13.45 -11.00 4.56
C GLN A 46 -12.39 -9.89 4.45
N GLN A 47 -12.09 -9.22 5.57
CA GLN A 47 -11.01 -8.23 5.63
C GLN A 47 -9.66 -8.86 5.32
N GLN A 48 -9.33 -10.06 5.81
CA GLN A 48 -8.02 -10.65 5.56
C GLN A 48 -7.76 -11.02 4.09
N TYR A 49 -8.79 -11.32 3.31
CA TYR A 49 -8.65 -11.60 1.88
C TYR A 49 -8.58 -10.31 1.05
N ILE A 50 -9.34 -9.29 1.42
CA ILE A 50 -9.45 -8.05 0.65
C ILE A 50 -8.37 -7.01 1.05
N LYS A 51 -7.92 -7.01 2.32
CA LYS A 51 -6.82 -6.15 2.82
C LYS A 51 -5.44 -6.55 2.31
N LYS A 52 -5.27 -7.69 1.63
CA LYS A 52 -3.95 -8.17 1.15
C LYS A 52 -3.39 -7.45 -0.09
N ALA A 53 -3.71 -6.17 -0.27
CA ALA A 53 -3.02 -5.24 -1.19
C ALA A 53 -3.36 -5.30 -2.69
N LEU A 54 -4.55 -5.74 -3.09
CA LEU A 54 -5.01 -5.57 -4.49
C LEU A 54 -6.32 -4.79 -4.64
N PHE A 55 -7.15 -4.72 -3.60
CA PHE A 55 -8.46 -4.09 -3.74
C PHE A 55 -8.37 -2.58 -3.92
N ARG A 56 -7.48 -1.91 -3.16
CA ARG A 56 -7.26 -0.47 -3.26
C ARG A 56 -6.77 -0.09 -4.66
N GLU A 57 -5.86 -0.88 -5.20
CA GLU A 57 -5.22 -0.71 -6.49
C GLU A 57 -6.23 -0.92 -7.64
N ILE A 58 -7.11 -1.92 -7.51
CA ILE A 58 -8.23 -2.16 -8.43
C ILE A 58 -9.20 -0.98 -8.44
N LEU A 59 -9.48 -0.36 -7.29
CA LEU A 59 -10.34 0.82 -7.22
C LEU A 59 -9.70 2.05 -7.87
N ILE A 60 -8.43 2.32 -7.58
CA ILE A 60 -7.69 3.43 -8.21
C ILE A 60 -7.68 3.26 -9.72
N PHE A 61 -7.41 2.05 -10.20
CA PHE A 61 -7.52 1.70 -11.61
C PHE A 61 -8.92 1.98 -12.16
N ALA A 62 -9.98 1.55 -11.48
CA ALA A 62 -11.37 1.77 -11.92
C ALA A 62 -11.72 3.26 -12.01
N ILE A 63 -11.24 4.09 -11.08
CA ILE A 63 -11.42 5.56 -11.10
C ILE A 63 -10.75 6.16 -12.34
N ILE A 64 -9.47 5.85 -12.53
CA ILE A 64 -8.69 6.43 -13.64
C ILE A 64 -9.22 5.95 -14.98
N TRP A 65 -9.57 4.66 -15.11
CA TRP A 65 -10.15 4.13 -16.34
C TRP A 65 -11.53 4.74 -16.63
N SER A 66 -12.36 4.97 -15.61
CA SER A 66 -13.69 5.56 -15.80
C SER A 66 -13.61 6.99 -16.36
N GLY A 67 -12.60 7.77 -15.95
CA GLY A 67 -12.35 9.11 -16.48
C GLY A 67 -11.62 9.13 -17.83
N SER A 68 -10.56 8.33 -17.98
CA SER A 68 -9.70 8.33 -19.19
C SER A 68 -10.25 7.50 -20.34
N ARG A 69 -11.05 6.47 -20.04
CA ARG A 69 -11.52 5.44 -20.99
C ARG A 69 -10.40 4.72 -21.74
N ASP A 70 -9.18 4.78 -21.24
CA ASP A 70 -7.99 4.20 -21.85
C ASP A 70 -7.27 3.27 -20.86
N LEU A 71 -7.11 2.01 -21.26
CA LEU A 71 -6.51 0.96 -20.45
C LEU A 71 -5.02 1.24 -20.15
N PHE A 72 -4.28 1.79 -21.10
CA PHE A 72 -2.85 2.04 -20.95
C PHE A 72 -2.60 3.23 -20.03
N VAL A 73 -3.38 4.30 -20.20
CA VAL A 73 -3.36 5.46 -19.29
C VAL A 73 -3.73 5.03 -17.87
N ALA A 74 -4.78 4.24 -17.72
CA ALA A 74 -5.22 3.76 -16.40
C ALA A 74 -4.15 2.91 -15.71
N LEU A 75 -3.60 1.89 -16.40
CA LEU A 75 -2.57 1.02 -15.81
C LEU A 75 -1.29 1.79 -15.46
N SER A 76 -0.82 2.66 -16.36
CA SER A 76 0.41 3.43 -16.11
C SER A 76 0.26 4.39 -14.92
N LEU A 77 -0.85 5.11 -14.83
CA LEU A 77 -1.11 5.99 -13.69
C LEU A 77 -1.33 5.21 -12.39
N THR A 78 -1.99 4.05 -12.42
CA THR A 78 -2.11 3.19 -11.22
C THR A 78 -0.75 2.71 -10.73
N VAL A 79 0.15 2.30 -11.63
CA VAL A 79 1.51 1.88 -11.26
C VAL A 79 2.30 3.05 -10.68
N VAL A 80 2.25 4.22 -11.32
CA VAL A 80 2.91 5.43 -10.79
C VAL A 80 2.34 5.78 -9.42
N PHE A 81 1.03 5.80 -9.26
CA PHE A 81 0.40 6.08 -7.97
C PHE A 81 0.84 5.09 -6.89
N MET A 82 0.84 3.79 -7.20
CA MET A 82 1.31 2.74 -6.28
C MET A 82 2.77 2.95 -5.86
N LEU A 83 3.66 3.31 -6.80
CA LEU A 83 5.04 3.62 -6.47
C LEU A 83 5.15 4.79 -5.48
N PHE A 84 4.33 5.82 -5.68
CA PHE A 84 4.31 6.96 -4.77
C PHE A 84 3.78 6.58 -3.40
N THR A 85 2.64 5.90 -3.31
CA THR A 85 2.01 5.60 -2.02
C THR A 85 2.71 4.50 -1.24
N ASP A 86 3.17 3.44 -1.90
CA ASP A 86 3.67 2.24 -1.23
C ASP A 86 5.17 2.28 -1.00
N TYR A 87 5.90 3.11 -1.77
CA TYR A 87 7.35 3.21 -1.66
C TYR A 87 7.82 4.61 -1.27
N LEU A 88 7.37 5.65 -1.99
CA LEU A 88 7.93 6.99 -1.86
C LEU A 88 7.43 7.73 -0.61
N PHE A 89 6.15 7.56 -0.29
CA PHE A 89 5.47 8.20 0.84
C PHE A 89 5.14 7.24 1.98
N ASN A 90 5.46 5.96 1.81
CA ASN A 90 5.32 4.97 2.86
C ASN A 90 6.51 5.06 3.81
N ASP A 91 6.31 5.46 5.05
CA ASP A 91 7.33 5.62 6.08
C ASP A 91 7.99 4.30 6.52
N THR A 92 7.34 3.17 6.25
CA THR A 92 7.87 1.81 6.46
C THR A 92 8.75 1.30 5.30
N SER A 93 8.68 1.94 4.13
CA SER A 93 9.47 1.57 2.96
C SER A 93 10.90 2.09 3.06
N SER A 94 11.87 1.29 2.58
CA SER A 94 13.28 1.69 2.47
C SER A 94 13.49 2.88 1.52
N PHE A 95 12.56 3.15 0.61
CA PHE A 95 12.61 4.22 -0.38
C PHE A 95 11.83 5.49 0.04
N CYS A 96 11.41 5.59 1.30
CA CYS A 96 10.63 6.73 1.77
C CYS A 96 11.41 8.05 1.69
N ILE A 97 10.87 9.03 0.97
CA ILE A 97 11.46 10.38 0.81
C ILE A 97 11.06 11.32 1.96
N ILE A 98 10.03 10.98 2.75
CA ILE A 98 9.52 11.84 3.82
C ILE A 98 10.60 12.02 4.91
N PRO A 99 10.99 13.27 5.25
CA PRO A 99 11.97 13.54 6.30
C PRO A 99 11.53 12.99 7.66
N ARG A 100 12.48 12.46 8.45
CA ARG A 100 12.18 11.83 9.74
C ARG A 100 11.46 12.74 10.75
N HIS A 101 11.69 14.05 10.69
CA HIS A 101 11.06 15.02 11.60
C HIS A 101 9.58 15.29 11.29
N MET A 102 9.10 14.93 10.09
CA MET A 102 7.68 15.05 9.72
C MET A 102 6.91 13.75 9.90
N ARG A 103 7.61 12.65 10.23
CA ARG A 103 6.97 11.36 10.52
C ARG A 103 6.46 11.43 11.96
N LYS A 104 5.14 11.48 12.10
CA LYS A 104 4.50 11.41 13.41
C LYS A 104 4.63 9.99 13.94
N PHE A 105 5.64 9.77 14.77
CA PHE A 105 5.82 8.51 15.50
C PHE A 105 5.12 8.53 16.87
N GLU A 106 4.47 9.64 17.21
CA GLU A 106 3.69 9.83 18.43
C GLU A 106 2.64 8.71 18.58
N ASP A 107 1.92 8.41 17.50
CA ASP A 107 0.92 7.32 17.44
C ASP A 107 1.50 5.90 17.63
N LEU A 108 2.81 5.70 17.51
CA LEU A 108 3.45 4.41 17.79
C LEU A 108 3.81 4.24 19.27
N ILE A 109 3.88 5.34 20.01
CA ILE A 109 4.27 5.40 21.42
C ILE A 109 3.03 5.56 22.29
N ASP A 110 2.05 6.34 21.83
CA ASP A 110 0.71 6.46 22.40
C ASP A 110 -0.04 5.13 22.21
N THR A 111 0.02 4.30 23.24
CA THR A 111 -0.55 2.94 23.27
C THR A 111 -2.00 2.92 23.72
N ASP A 112 -2.47 3.96 24.41
CA ASP A 112 -3.85 4.08 24.88
C ASP A 112 -4.73 4.97 23.97
N GLY A 113 -4.11 5.70 23.03
CA GLY A 113 -4.77 6.50 22.00
C GLY A 113 -5.37 7.79 22.54
N ASP A 114 -4.92 8.28 23.69
CA ASP A 114 -5.44 9.49 24.33
C ASP A 114 -4.89 10.79 23.72
N GLY A 115 -3.93 10.68 22.79
CA GLY A 115 -3.27 11.78 22.10
C GLY A 115 -2.19 12.49 22.91
N LYS A 116 -1.78 11.93 24.07
CA LYS A 116 -0.70 12.42 24.92
C LYS A 116 0.29 11.28 25.16
N ILE A 117 1.57 11.64 25.26
CA ILE A 117 2.61 10.67 25.60
C ILE A 117 2.83 10.71 27.11
N SER A 118 2.40 9.66 27.80
CA SER A 118 2.61 9.51 29.24
C SER A 118 4.03 9.05 29.58
N GLU A 119 4.48 9.32 30.80
CA GLU A 119 5.80 8.85 31.27
C GLU A 119 5.88 7.30 31.27
N GLU A 120 4.78 6.61 31.57
CA GLU A 120 4.74 5.15 31.55
C GLU A 120 4.99 4.57 30.15
N GLU A 121 4.44 5.18 29.11
CA GLU A 121 4.64 4.77 27.72
C GLU A 121 6.09 4.98 27.27
N ILE A 122 6.69 6.10 27.68
CA ILE A 122 8.12 6.37 27.44
C ILE A 122 8.99 5.30 28.11
N GLN A 123 8.71 4.97 29.37
CA GLN A 123 9.45 3.94 30.11
C GLN A 123 9.31 2.55 29.46
N ASN A 124 8.09 2.21 29.01
CA ASN A 124 7.82 0.96 28.32
C ASN A 124 8.57 0.88 26.98
N ALA A 125 8.56 1.94 26.19
CA ALA A 125 9.32 2.03 24.94
C ALA A 125 10.83 1.87 25.19
N MET A 126 11.38 2.54 26.20
CA MET A 126 12.79 2.39 26.59
C MET A 126 13.15 0.96 27.00
N LYS A 127 12.27 0.28 27.73
CA LYS A 127 12.47 -1.12 28.15
C LYS A 127 12.52 -2.08 26.96
N VAL A 128 11.67 -1.87 25.95
CA VAL A 128 11.70 -2.65 24.71
C VAL A 128 13.01 -2.42 23.95
N LEU A 129 13.43 -1.17 23.81
CA LEU A 129 14.70 -0.81 23.16
C LEU A 129 15.91 -1.43 23.86
N LYS A 130 15.94 -1.42 25.20
CA LYS A 130 17.01 -2.05 25.99
C LYS A 130 17.11 -3.55 25.70
N ARG A 131 15.97 -4.26 25.72
CA ARG A 131 15.91 -5.70 25.42
C ARG A 131 16.34 -6.01 23.98
N ALA A 132 15.98 -5.15 23.02
CA ALA A 132 16.41 -5.31 21.62
C ALA A 132 17.93 -5.20 21.47
N LYS A 133 18.54 -4.17 22.10
CA LYS A 133 20.01 -3.99 22.12
C LYS A 133 20.73 -5.18 22.76
N GLU A 134 20.24 -5.68 23.89
CA GLU A 134 20.85 -6.84 24.56
C GLU A 134 20.78 -8.10 23.68
N LYS A 135 19.65 -8.34 22.98
CA LYS A 135 19.52 -9.45 22.03
C LYS A 135 20.47 -9.32 20.85
N GLU A 136 20.63 -8.11 20.31
CA GLU A 136 21.55 -7.85 19.21
C GLU A 136 23.01 -8.10 19.61
N GLN A 137 23.43 -7.63 20.79
CA GLN A 137 24.77 -7.89 21.33
C GLN A 137 25.04 -9.39 21.52
N LYS A 138 24.07 -10.14 22.08
CA LYS A 138 24.18 -11.60 22.21
C LYS A 138 24.33 -12.28 20.85
N ARG A 139 23.53 -11.88 19.85
CA ARG A 139 23.64 -12.39 18.47
C ARG A 139 25.01 -12.08 17.85
N GLN A 140 25.54 -10.88 18.02
CA GLN A 140 26.86 -10.52 17.50
C GLN A 140 27.99 -11.33 18.15
N LYS A 141 27.91 -11.60 19.46
CA LYS A 141 28.88 -12.44 20.18
C LYS A 141 28.86 -13.89 19.67
N LEU A 142 27.68 -14.46 19.49
CA LEU A 142 27.51 -15.81 18.92
C LEU A 142 28.12 -15.90 17.51
N ARG A 143 27.80 -14.94 16.64
CA ARG A 143 28.27 -14.93 15.25
C ARG A 143 29.78 -14.76 15.10
N LYS A 144 30.46 -14.11 16.05
CA LYS A 144 31.93 -13.99 16.08
C LYS A 144 32.60 -15.25 16.65
N GLY A 145 31.92 -15.96 17.55
CA GLY A 145 32.41 -17.22 18.12
C GLY A 145 32.31 -18.40 17.15
N GLU A 146 31.41 -18.37 16.17
CA GLU A 146 31.26 -19.40 15.12
C GLU A 146 32.29 -19.26 13.96
N THR A 147 33.06 -18.17 13.92
CA THR A 147 34.08 -17.89 12.89
C THR A 147 35.52 -18.21 13.31
N LEU A 148 35.72 -18.91 14.44
CA LEU A 148 37.00 -19.43 14.94
C LEU A 148 36.95 -20.95 15.04
#